data_AF-K0J0L4-F1
#
_entry.id   AF-K0J0L4-F1
#
_cell.length_a   1.000
_cell.length_b   1.000
_cell.length_c   1.000
_cell.angle_alpha   90.00
_cell.angle_beta   90.00
_cell.angle_gamma   90.00
#
_symmetry.space_group_name_H-M   'P 1'
#
loop_
_entity.id
_entity.type
_entity.pdbx_description
1 polymer ?
#
loop_
_entity_poly.entity_id
_entity_poly.type
_entity_poly.pdbx_seq_one_letter_code
_entity_poly.pdbx_strand_id
1 'polypeptide(L)'
;MQLASDMKTVIGDTKLIMNKVDEAFGTGFEGHEFFEASSIRKINEVYYFIYSSINGHELCYATSKNPTGPFKFGGTIISNGDLYINGYSSDHAADNYIGNNHGSIVAINDQWYVFYHRHTNRHHYSRQAMAEQIEINKDGFIPQVELTSHGLNNGPLRGKGEYGAYIACHLRSADGAGRYGTYFGNITFRKHPYFTQTGKDRMGRPDQYIANMRDGASAGYKYFMIDDIEEVGVCVKASGSGIMLVAEKLNSKPNAKIKISPTKEYKYFYTKLQLDKGKQALYFTYRGTGKLDFKSFILN
;
A
#
# COMPACT_ATOMS: atom_id res chain seq x y z
N MET A 1 30.52 1.82 -9.50
CA MET A 1 30.52 2.48 -10.81
C MET A 1 30.50 3.97 -10.58
N GLN A 2 31.43 4.70 -11.20
CA GLN A 2 31.43 6.17 -11.21
C GLN A 2 31.12 6.64 -12.62
N LEU A 3 30.26 7.65 -12.75
CA LEU A 3 29.97 8.30 -14.01
C LEU A 3 30.89 9.51 -14.21
N ALA A 4 31.24 9.80 -15.45
CA ALA A 4 31.83 11.08 -15.83
C ALA A 4 30.82 12.22 -15.62
N SER A 5 31.32 13.46 -15.67
CA SER A 5 30.50 14.67 -15.54
C SER A 5 29.43 14.81 -16.64
N ASP A 6 29.58 14.10 -17.77
CA ASP A 6 28.57 14.04 -18.84
C ASP A 6 27.34 13.20 -18.49
N MET A 7 27.40 12.43 -17.39
CA MET A 7 26.39 11.46 -16.93
C MET A 7 26.04 10.37 -17.95
N LYS A 8 26.92 10.14 -18.94
CA LYS A 8 26.74 9.18 -20.04
C LYS A 8 27.88 8.18 -20.13
N THR A 9 29.03 8.48 -19.52
CA THR A 9 30.22 7.64 -19.57
C THR A 9 30.53 7.02 -18.22
N VAL A 10 30.80 5.72 -18.18
CA VAL A 10 31.32 5.04 -16.98
C VAL A 10 32.84 5.18 -16.96
N ILE A 11 33.38 5.72 -15.85
CA ILE A 11 34.82 6.01 -15.71
C ILE A 11 35.50 5.26 -14.56
N GLY A 12 34.74 4.53 -13.75
CA GLY A 12 35.29 3.80 -12.61
C GLY A 12 34.71 2.41 -12.48
N ASP A 13 35.49 1.53 -11.86
CA ASP A 13 35.16 0.12 -11.71
C ASP A 13 33.80 -0.12 -11.01
N THR A 14 33.18 -1.24 -11.37
CA THR A 14 32.03 -1.76 -10.65
C THR A 14 32.48 -2.33 -9.30
N LYS A 15 31.76 -1.97 -8.24
CA LYS A 15 31.99 -2.50 -6.89
C LYS A 15 30.72 -3.18 -6.44
N LEU A 16 30.84 -4.35 -5.81
CA LEU A 16 29.76 -4.96 -5.06
C LEU A 16 29.62 -4.17 -3.75
N ILE A 17 28.45 -3.57 -3.51
CA ILE A 17 28.22 -2.67 -2.37
C ILE A 17 27.15 -3.18 -1.40
N MET A 18 26.43 -4.23 -1.77
CA MET A 18 25.37 -4.83 -0.97
C MET A 18 25.58 -6.34 -0.84
N ASN A 19 25.24 -6.87 0.33
CA ASN A 19 25.30 -8.29 0.60
C ASN A 19 24.17 -9.01 -0.12
N LYS A 20 24.54 -10.09 -0.81
CA LYS A 20 23.60 -11.06 -1.38
C LYS A 20 23.24 -12.10 -0.31
N VAL A 21 22.26 -12.95 -0.61
CA VAL A 21 21.82 -14.06 0.27
C VAL A 21 22.99 -14.86 0.84
N ASP A 22 23.93 -15.26 -0.02
CA ASP A 22 25.06 -16.11 0.37
C ASP A 22 26.13 -15.38 1.21
N GLU A 23 26.03 -14.05 1.35
CA GLU A 23 27.03 -13.18 2.00
C GLU A 23 26.46 -12.44 3.23
N ALA A 24 25.19 -12.64 3.57
CA ALA A 24 24.51 -11.82 4.58
C ALA A 24 24.72 -12.28 6.02
N PHE A 25 25.16 -13.52 6.25
CA PHE A 25 25.36 -14.06 7.60
C PHE A 25 26.40 -13.24 8.40
N GLY A 26 26.00 -12.78 9.59
CA GLY A 26 26.77 -11.93 10.49
C GLY A 26 26.79 -10.43 10.11
N THR A 27 26.02 -10.00 9.10
CA THR A 27 26.14 -8.64 8.55
C THR A 27 25.01 -7.70 8.96
N GLY A 28 23.95 -8.21 9.58
CA GLY A 28 22.73 -7.48 9.92
C GLY A 28 21.72 -7.38 8.78
N PHE A 29 22.01 -7.99 7.61
CA PHE A 29 21.12 -8.03 6.45
C PHE A 29 20.30 -9.33 6.37
N GLU A 30 20.47 -10.25 7.31
CA GLU A 30 19.83 -11.56 7.30
C GLU A 30 18.30 -11.45 7.23
N GLY A 31 17.72 -12.13 6.25
CA GLY A 31 16.29 -12.07 5.95
C GLY A 31 15.85 -10.77 5.28
N HIS A 32 16.74 -9.81 5.02
CA HIS A 32 16.48 -8.55 4.33
C HIS A 32 17.57 -8.24 3.29
N GLU A 33 18.12 -9.28 2.68
CA GLU A 33 19.24 -9.19 1.74
C GLU A 33 18.85 -8.45 0.47
N PHE A 34 19.84 -7.89 -0.22
CA PHE A 34 19.57 -7.14 -1.45
C PHE A 34 19.04 -8.04 -2.56
N PHE A 35 17.92 -7.62 -3.19
CA PHE A 35 17.39 -8.26 -4.39
C PHE A 35 17.37 -7.29 -5.58
N GLU A 36 16.66 -6.16 -5.48
CA GLU A 36 16.50 -5.21 -6.58
C GLU A 36 16.23 -3.76 -6.13
N ALA A 37 15.78 -2.90 -7.06
CA ALA A 37 15.28 -1.54 -6.81
C ALA A 37 16.29 -0.58 -6.14
N SER A 38 17.56 -0.65 -6.53
CA SER A 38 18.61 0.23 -6.02
C SER A 38 18.27 1.72 -6.22
N SER A 39 18.22 2.47 -5.13
CA SER A 39 18.09 3.92 -5.16
C SER A 39 18.84 4.58 -4.02
N ILE A 40 19.86 5.38 -4.34
CA ILE A 40 20.70 6.05 -3.36
C ILE A 40 20.28 7.51 -3.16
N ARG A 41 20.35 8.00 -1.92
CA ARG A 41 20.17 9.40 -1.53
C ARG A 41 21.34 9.84 -0.66
N LYS A 42 21.85 11.05 -0.87
CA LYS A 42 22.72 11.71 0.10
C LYS A 42 21.86 12.66 0.93
N ILE A 43 21.81 12.43 2.24
CA ILE A 43 21.08 13.26 3.20
C ILE A 43 22.12 13.72 4.20
N ASN A 44 22.40 15.03 4.21
CA ASN A 44 23.57 15.60 4.89
C ASN A 44 24.86 14.87 4.46
N GLU A 45 25.64 14.35 5.40
CA GLU A 45 26.87 13.58 5.14
C GLU A 45 26.68 12.05 5.19
N VAL A 46 25.45 11.57 4.97
CA VAL A 46 25.13 10.13 5.00
C VAL A 46 24.49 9.71 3.68
N TYR A 47 24.96 8.59 3.15
CA TYR A 47 24.36 7.91 2.01
C TYR A 47 23.34 6.90 2.51
N TYR A 48 22.10 7.03 2.05
CA TYR A 48 21.01 6.09 2.27
C TYR A 48 20.80 5.32 0.98
N PHE A 49 21.03 4.02 1.02
CA PHE A 49 20.77 3.11 -0.09
C PHE A 49 19.44 2.39 0.17
N ILE A 50 18.41 2.78 -0.58
CA ILE A 50 17.08 2.19 -0.56
C ILE A 50 17.05 1.03 -1.56
N TYR A 51 16.44 -0.07 -1.19
CA TYR A 51 16.35 -1.26 -2.04
C TYR A 51 15.16 -2.14 -1.69
N SER A 52 14.76 -3.02 -2.60
CA SER A 52 13.83 -4.11 -2.31
C SER A 52 14.61 -5.34 -1.87
N SER A 53 14.23 -5.92 -0.74
CA SER A 53 14.87 -7.12 -0.22
C SER A 53 14.43 -8.38 -0.96
N ILE A 54 15.02 -9.53 -0.63
CA ILE A 54 14.60 -10.85 -1.13
C ILE A 54 13.16 -11.22 -0.77
N ASN A 55 12.57 -10.60 0.26
CA ASN A 55 11.17 -10.80 0.58
C ASN A 55 10.25 -10.19 -0.49
N GLY A 56 10.78 -9.26 -1.29
CA GLY A 56 10.13 -8.63 -2.43
C GLY A 56 9.03 -7.63 -2.06
N HIS A 57 8.36 -7.74 -0.92
CA HIS A 57 7.21 -6.90 -0.57
C HIS A 57 7.57 -5.59 0.14
N GLU A 58 8.84 -5.36 0.42
CA GLU A 58 9.29 -4.25 1.25
C GLU A 58 10.36 -3.40 0.59
N LEU A 59 10.43 -2.13 1.00
CA LEU A 59 11.60 -1.28 0.77
C LEU A 59 12.37 -1.15 2.08
N CYS A 60 13.62 -1.57 2.05
CA CYS A 60 14.58 -1.43 3.12
C CYS A 60 15.55 -0.29 2.83
N TYR A 61 16.34 0.09 3.83
CA TYR A 61 17.48 0.97 3.63
C TYR A 61 18.72 0.50 4.37
N ALA A 62 19.88 0.93 3.85
CA ALA A 62 21.15 0.81 4.51
C ALA A 62 21.92 2.14 4.44
N THR A 63 22.75 2.43 5.43
CA THR A 63 23.47 3.70 5.53
C THR A 63 24.99 3.54 5.45
N SER A 64 25.67 4.54 4.88
CA SER A 64 27.13 4.62 4.88
C SER A 64 27.60 6.09 4.87
N LYS A 65 28.83 6.32 5.33
CA LYS A 65 29.53 7.60 5.13
C LYS A 65 30.18 7.72 3.75
N ASN A 66 30.26 6.61 3.00
CA ASN A 66 30.82 6.58 1.65
C ASN A 66 29.78 6.12 0.62
N PRO A 67 29.79 6.65 -0.61
CA PRO A 67 28.81 6.27 -1.64
C PRO A 67 28.92 4.79 -2.07
N THR A 68 30.04 4.13 -1.74
CA THR A 68 30.31 2.73 -2.11
C THR A 68 30.42 1.80 -0.90
N GLY A 69 29.92 2.22 0.26
CA GLY A 69 29.94 1.41 1.47
C GLY A 69 31.26 1.45 2.27
N PRO A 70 31.42 0.57 3.27
CA PRO A 70 30.47 -0.47 3.66
C PRO A 70 29.14 0.12 4.14
N PHE A 71 28.04 -0.55 3.81
CA PHE A 71 26.69 -0.15 4.22
C PHE A 71 26.28 -0.95 5.46
N LYS A 72 25.59 -0.28 6.39
CA LYS A 72 24.96 -0.88 7.57
C LYS A 72 23.45 -0.90 7.38
N PHE A 73 22.81 -2.07 7.55
CA PHE A 73 21.36 -2.19 7.49
C PHE A 73 20.67 -1.24 8.48
N GLY A 74 19.64 -0.54 8.00
CA GLY A 74 18.88 0.45 8.76
C GLY A 74 17.46 -0.02 9.11
N GLY A 75 16.93 -1.02 8.42
CA GLY A 75 15.58 -1.55 8.62
C GLY A 75 14.68 -1.41 7.41
N THR A 76 13.43 -1.81 7.59
CA THR A 76 12.34 -1.67 6.62
C THR A 76 11.69 -0.31 6.75
N ILE A 77 11.57 0.42 5.64
CA ILE A 77 10.83 1.69 5.59
C ILE A 77 9.34 1.41 5.42
N ILE A 78 8.98 0.52 4.50
CA ILE A 78 7.57 0.22 4.18
C ILE A 78 7.42 -1.19 3.59
N SER A 79 6.32 -1.85 3.93
CA SER A 79 5.88 -3.11 3.34
C SER A 79 4.57 -2.89 2.60
N ASN A 80 4.47 -3.31 1.33
CA ASN A 80 3.25 -3.15 0.54
C ASN A 80 2.07 -4.04 1.01
N GLY A 81 2.27 -4.79 2.10
CA GLY A 81 1.22 -5.52 2.84
C GLY A 81 1.22 -5.31 4.36
N ASP A 82 1.86 -4.25 4.89
CA ASP A 82 1.93 -3.96 6.34
C ASP A 82 2.51 -5.09 7.21
N LEU A 83 3.41 -5.90 6.62
CA LEU A 83 4.19 -6.88 7.37
C LEU A 83 5.27 -6.20 8.24
N TYR A 84 5.70 -6.90 9.29
CA TYR A 84 6.66 -6.51 10.34
C TYR A 84 6.15 -5.46 11.33
N ILE A 85 5.50 -4.38 10.86
CA ILE A 85 4.99 -3.32 11.74
C ILE A 85 3.87 -3.81 12.68
N ASN A 86 3.14 -4.83 12.25
CA ASN A 86 2.08 -5.47 13.02
C ASN A 86 2.55 -6.75 13.76
N GLY A 87 3.86 -7.00 13.82
CA GLY A 87 4.44 -8.19 14.48
C GLY A 87 4.31 -9.50 13.69
N TYR A 88 3.76 -9.46 12.48
CA TYR A 88 3.63 -10.60 11.58
C TYR A 88 4.60 -10.52 10.41
N SER A 89 5.17 -11.65 10.00
CA SER A 89 6.11 -11.75 8.87
C SER A 89 5.66 -12.71 7.77
N SER A 90 4.54 -13.43 7.95
CA SER A 90 4.07 -14.39 6.95
C SER A 90 3.18 -13.70 5.89
N ASP A 91 3.33 -14.12 4.64
CA ASP A 91 2.55 -13.60 3.51
C ASP A 91 1.03 -13.65 3.76
N HIS A 92 0.53 -14.68 4.45
CA HIS A 92 -0.90 -14.85 4.76
C HIS A 92 -1.44 -13.84 5.79
N ALA A 93 -0.56 -13.27 6.60
CA ALA A 93 -0.94 -12.25 7.58
C ALA A 93 -1.14 -10.87 6.94
N ALA A 94 -0.64 -10.66 5.72
CA ALA A 94 -0.62 -9.35 5.05
C ALA A 94 -2.01 -8.70 4.97
N ASP A 95 -2.04 -7.39 5.18
CA ASP A 95 -3.26 -6.57 5.10
C ASP A 95 -3.61 -6.12 3.67
N ASN A 96 -2.73 -6.44 2.73
CA ASN A 96 -2.93 -6.22 1.30
C ASN A 96 -2.28 -7.36 0.51
N TYR A 97 -2.62 -7.46 -0.79
CA TYR A 97 -1.91 -8.39 -1.66
C TYR A 97 -0.50 -7.87 -1.93
N ILE A 98 0.47 -8.74 -1.72
CA ILE A 98 1.89 -8.41 -1.83
C ILE A 98 2.50 -8.97 -3.09
N GLY A 99 3.70 -8.49 -3.40
CA GLY A 99 4.52 -8.90 -4.53
C GLY A 99 5.78 -8.04 -4.53
N ASN A 100 6.50 -7.98 -5.65
CA ASN A 100 7.69 -7.12 -5.76
C ASN A 100 7.40 -5.67 -5.35
N ASN A 101 8.41 -4.94 -4.90
CA ASN A 101 8.29 -3.56 -4.46
C ASN A 101 9.43 -2.74 -5.10
N HIS A 102 9.17 -1.47 -5.39
CA HIS A 102 10.15 -0.61 -6.03
C HIS A 102 9.85 0.84 -5.67
N GLY A 103 10.89 1.60 -5.37
CA GLY A 103 10.71 3.00 -5.07
C GLY A 103 11.91 3.61 -4.38
N SER A 104 11.68 4.75 -3.74
CA SER A 104 12.72 5.47 -3.02
C SER A 104 12.12 6.55 -2.13
N ILE A 105 12.96 7.33 -1.47
CA ILE A 105 12.56 8.47 -0.66
C ILE A 105 12.89 9.79 -1.35
N VAL A 106 12.09 10.82 -1.10
CA VAL A 106 12.36 12.19 -1.56
C VAL A 106 11.68 13.20 -0.63
N ALA A 107 12.32 14.35 -0.44
CA ALA A 107 11.75 15.49 0.26
C ALA A 107 10.95 16.36 -0.72
N ILE A 108 9.72 16.69 -0.36
CA ILE A 108 8.85 17.60 -1.10
C ILE A 108 8.33 18.62 -0.09
N ASN A 109 8.61 19.91 -0.30
CA ASN A 109 8.23 21.00 0.60
C ASN A 109 8.57 20.69 2.08
N ASP A 110 9.84 20.34 2.32
CA ASP A 110 10.41 20.01 3.63
C ASP A 110 9.83 18.75 4.33
N GLN A 111 8.93 18.01 3.68
CA GLN A 111 8.42 16.73 4.16
C GLN A 111 9.05 15.57 3.37
N TRP A 112 9.58 14.57 4.07
CA TRP A 112 10.06 13.33 3.45
C TRP A 112 8.92 12.36 3.18
N TYR A 113 8.98 11.70 2.03
CA TYR A 113 8.07 10.62 1.67
C TYR A 113 8.86 9.42 1.19
N VAL A 114 8.31 8.23 1.45
CA VAL A 114 8.65 7.01 0.71
C VAL A 114 7.64 6.84 -0.42
N PHE A 115 8.14 6.72 -1.65
CA PHE A 115 7.39 6.33 -2.82
C PHE A 115 7.61 4.84 -3.05
N TYR A 116 6.53 4.12 -3.35
CA TYR A 116 6.52 2.68 -3.55
C TYR A 116 5.38 2.31 -4.50
N HIS A 117 5.11 1.03 -4.70
CA HIS A 117 3.92 0.61 -5.44
C HIS A 117 3.13 -0.48 -4.72
N ARG A 118 1.86 -0.61 -5.10
CA ARG A 118 1.02 -1.78 -4.83
C ARG A 118 0.57 -2.44 -6.12
N HIS A 119 0.07 -3.66 -6.03
CA HIS A 119 -0.38 -4.43 -7.19
C HIS A 119 -1.86 -4.22 -7.51
N THR A 120 -2.16 -4.22 -8.80
CA THR A 120 -3.52 -4.17 -9.36
C THR A 120 -3.71 -5.36 -10.31
N ASN A 121 -4.94 -5.69 -10.68
CA ASN A 121 -5.26 -6.79 -11.62
C ASN A 121 -4.76 -8.20 -11.22
N ARG A 122 -4.39 -8.42 -9.94
CA ARG A 122 -3.97 -9.72 -9.37
C ARG A 122 -2.68 -10.30 -9.92
N HIS A 123 -1.71 -9.45 -10.28
CA HIS A 123 -0.40 -9.91 -10.71
C HIS A 123 0.69 -8.86 -10.47
N HIS A 124 1.96 -9.26 -10.61
CA HIS A 124 3.12 -8.39 -10.34
C HIS A 124 3.31 -7.25 -11.36
N TYR A 125 2.77 -7.40 -12.57
CA TYR A 125 3.06 -6.49 -13.69
C TYR A 125 2.16 -5.24 -13.79
N SER A 126 1.01 -5.22 -13.10
CA SER A 126 0.14 -4.04 -13.04
C SER A 126 0.23 -3.45 -11.65
N ARG A 127 0.61 -2.18 -11.59
CA ARG A 127 1.01 -1.53 -10.34
C ARG A 127 0.47 -0.11 -10.30
N GLN A 128 0.26 0.36 -9.07
CA GLN A 128 -0.13 1.73 -8.79
C GLN A 128 0.92 2.36 -7.90
N ALA A 129 1.36 3.56 -8.26
CA ALA A 129 2.27 4.36 -7.45
C ALA A 129 1.56 4.80 -6.16
N MET A 130 2.28 4.68 -5.05
CA MET A 130 1.83 5.00 -3.70
C MET A 130 2.90 5.86 -3.02
N ALA A 131 2.51 6.59 -1.98
CA ALA A 131 3.44 7.35 -1.17
C ALA A 131 2.97 7.39 0.28
N GLU A 132 3.91 7.36 1.21
CA GLU A 132 3.67 7.61 2.63
C GLU A 132 4.66 8.64 3.16
N GLN A 133 4.21 9.46 4.10
CA GLN A 133 5.12 10.31 4.85
C GLN A 133 6.08 9.45 5.66
N ILE A 134 7.34 9.87 5.74
CA ILE A 134 8.34 9.30 6.64
C ILE A 134 9.03 10.41 7.40
N GLU A 135 9.58 10.06 8.56
CA GLU A 135 10.50 10.91 9.29
C GLU A 135 11.90 10.30 9.24
N ILE A 136 12.91 11.16 9.17
CA ILE A 136 14.30 10.77 9.33
C ILE A 136 14.74 11.36 10.66
N ASN A 137 14.91 10.48 11.64
CA ASN A 137 15.30 10.88 12.99
C ASN A 137 16.66 11.58 12.99
N LYS A 138 16.96 12.29 14.07
CA LYS A 138 18.24 13.02 14.22
C LYS A 138 19.48 12.13 14.11
N ASP A 139 19.36 10.86 14.48
CA ASP A 139 20.40 9.83 14.37
C ASP A 139 20.44 9.17 12.97
N GLY A 140 19.53 9.54 12.07
CA GLY A 140 19.39 8.99 10.74
C GLY A 140 18.50 7.75 10.65
N PHE A 141 17.88 7.32 11.75
CA PHE A 141 16.94 6.20 11.71
C PHE A 141 15.64 6.61 10.99
N ILE A 142 15.15 5.73 10.12
CA ILE A 142 13.84 5.85 9.46
C ILE A 142 12.94 4.75 10.07
N PRO A 143 11.95 5.12 10.88
CA PRO A 143 10.95 4.16 11.36
C PRO A 143 10.18 3.54 10.20
N GLN A 144 9.81 2.27 10.33
CA GLN A 144 8.85 1.67 9.43
C GLN A 144 7.51 2.40 9.55
N VAL A 145 6.90 2.74 8.41
CA VAL A 145 5.58 3.37 8.36
C VAL A 145 4.52 2.37 7.92
N GLU A 146 3.29 2.58 8.39
CA GLU A 146 2.12 1.81 7.98
C GLU A 146 1.58 2.30 6.63
N LEU A 147 0.86 1.45 5.92
CA LEU A 147 0.08 1.82 4.74
C LEU A 147 -1.07 2.74 5.15
N THR A 148 -1.23 3.86 4.46
CA THR A 148 -2.35 4.79 4.65
C THR A 148 -3.00 5.15 3.31
N SER A 149 -4.10 5.90 3.40
CA SER A 149 -4.85 6.51 2.32
C SER A 149 -4.41 7.96 2.10
N HIS A 150 -3.46 8.47 2.89
CA HIS A 150 -3.03 9.87 2.84
C HIS A 150 -2.34 10.20 1.51
N GLY A 151 -1.50 9.29 1.01
CA GLY A 151 -0.66 9.58 -0.14
C GLY A 151 0.28 10.74 0.16
N LEU A 152 0.28 11.76 -0.71
CA LEU A 152 1.04 13.00 -0.51
C LEU A 152 0.33 14.03 0.38
N ASN A 153 -0.78 13.65 1.03
CA ASN A 153 -1.43 14.51 2.00
C ASN A 153 -0.61 14.58 3.30
N ASN A 154 -0.56 15.76 3.92
CA ASN A 154 0.20 15.98 5.15
C ASN A 154 -0.54 15.53 6.41
N GLY A 155 -1.05 14.30 6.41
CA GLY A 155 -1.82 13.69 7.49
C GLY A 155 -3.16 13.12 7.06
N PRO A 156 -4.09 12.88 8.01
CA PRO A 156 -5.37 12.27 7.72
C PRO A 156 -6.21 13.08 6.72
N LEU A 157 -6.93 12.36 5.87
CA LEU A 157 -7.86 12.95 4.91
C LEU A 157 -9.02 13.63 5.65
N ARG A 158 -9.72 14.55 4.99
CA ARG A 158 -10.91 15.15 5.59
C ARG A 158 -12.00 14.09 5.82
N GLY A 159 -12.65 14.08 6.97
CA GLY A 159 -13.79 13.19 7.27
C GLY A 159 -15.09 13.50 6.54
N LYS A 160 -15.02 14.12 5.35
CA LYS A 160 -16.17 14.63 4.60
C LYS A 160 -15.87 14.68 3.11
N GLY A 161 -16.84 14.28 2.30
CA GLY A 161 -16.75 14.27 0.84
C GLY A 161 -16.76 12.87 0.24
N GLU A 162 -16.56 12.79 -1.07
CA GLU A 162 -16.50 11.53 -1.81
C GLU A 162 -15.06 11.10 -2.07
N TYR A 163 -14.78 9.83 -1.77
CA TYR A 163 -13.47 9.22 -1.90
C TYR A 163 -13.54 8.00 -2.81
N GLY A 164 -12.66 7.94 -3.81
CA GLY A 164 -12.55 6.79 -4.69
C GLY A 164 -11.96 5.57 -3.97
N ALA A 165 -12.43 4.37 -4.32
CA ALA A 165 -11.96 3.13 -3.73
C ALA A 165 -10.46 2.88 -3.97
N TYR A 166 -9.87 3.55 -4.96
CA TYR A 166 -8.45 3.49 -5.27
C TYR A 166 -7.53 4.02 -4.16
N ILE A 167 -8.02 4.67 -3.10
CA ILE A 167 -7.18 5.06 -1.96
C ILE A 167 -7.18 4.04 -0.82
N ALA A 168 -7.89 2.90 -0.95
CA ALA A 168 -7.90 1.89 0.10
C ALA A 168 -6.48 1.40 0.40
N CYS A 169 -6.02 1.52 1.64
CA CYS A 169 -4.67 1.13 2.05
C CYS A 169 -4.59 -0.37 2.35
N HIS A 170 -5.71 -0.99 2.76
CA HIS A 170 -5.84 -2.42 3.02
C HIS A 170 -6.88 -3.05 2.09
N LEU A 171 -6.61 -4.29 1.64
CA LEU A 171 -7.54 -5.05 0.82
C LEU A 171 -7.37 -6.55 1.05
N ARG A 172 -8.44 -7.22 1.50
CA ARG A 172 -8.41 -8.65 1.85
C ARG A 172 -9.70 -9.37 1.44
N SER A 173 -9.63 -10.67 1.19
CA SER A 173 -10.83 -11.52 1.14
C SER A 173 -11.19 -12.03 2.55
N ALA A 174 -12.26 -12.82 2.68
CA ALA A 174 -12.56 -13.54 3.91
C ALA A 174 -11.43 -14.47 4.36
N ASP A 175 -10.67 -15.01 3.40
CA ASP A 175 -9.53 -15.91 3.62
C ASP A 175 -8.21 -15.14 3.79
N GLY A 176 -8.28 -13.80 3.90
CA GLY A 176 -7.12 -12.92 4.00
C GLY A 176 -6.58 -12.44 2.64
N ALA A 177 -5.32 -12.02 2.64
CA ALA A 177 -4.57 -11.65 1.45
C ALA A 177 -3.31 -12.52 1.36
N GLY A 178 -2.48 -12.28 0.35
CA GLY A 178 -1.23 -13.00 0.18
C GLY A 178 -0.46 -12.53 -1.04
N ARG A 179 0.58 -13.29 -1.39
CA ARG A 179 1.50 -12.94 -2.47
C ARG A 179 0.94 -13.30 -3.84
N TYR A 180 0.81 -12.30 -4.71
CA TYR A 180 0.46 -12.56 -6.10
C TYR A 180 1.52 -13.43 -6.79
N GLY A 181 1.08 -14.23 -7.76
CA GLY A 181 1.99 -15.03 -8.56
C GLY A 181 2.62 -14.21 -9.68
N THR A 182 3.80 -14.62 -10.15
CA THR A 182 4.28 -14.27 -11.49
C THR A 182 3.42 -14.99 -12.55
N TYR A 183 3.23 -14.36 -13.72
CA TYR A 183 2.39 -14.89 -14.80
C TYR A 183 3.08 -16.07 -15.51
N PHE A 184 3.13 -17.22 -14.84
CA PHE A 184 3.60 -18.50 -15.41
C PHE A 184 2.67 -19.64 -14.99
N GLY A 185 1.36 -19.40 -14.94
CA GLY A 185 0.36 -20.41 -14.54
C GLY A 185 -1.03 -19.85 -14.22
N ASN A 186 -1.78 -20.59 -13.38
CA ASN A 186 -3.14 -20.23 -12.93
C ASN A 186 -3.17 -18.88 -12.21
N ILE A 187 -4.21 -18.07 -12.43
CA ILE A 187 -4.45 -16.82 -11.71
C ILE A 187 -4.70 -17.12 -10.23
N THR A 188 -3.72 -16.83 -9.37
CA THR A 188 -3.90 -16.91 -7.92
C THR A 188 -4.98 -15.93 -7.47
N PHE A 189 -5.70 -16.26 -6.41
CA PHE A 189 -6.74 -15.38 -5.84
C PHE A 189 -7.86 -14.97 -6.83
N ARG A 190 -8.23 -15.84 -7.78
CA ARG A 190 -9.31 -15.57 -8.77
C ARG A 190 -10.64 -15.13 -8.13
N LYS A 191 -10.95 -15.59 -6.93
CA LYS A 191 -12.19 -15.25 -6.20
C LYS A 191 -12.06 -14.02 -5.29
N HIS A 192 -10.86 -13.48 -5.12
CA HIS A 192 -10.57 -12.39 -4.20
C HIS A 192 -10.84 -11.01 -4.83
N PRO A 193 -10.99 -9.96 -4.00
CA PRO A 193 -11.07 -8.59 -4.49
C PRO A 193 -9.74 -8.11 -5.06
N TYR A 194 -9.79 -7.12 -5.96
CA TYR A 194 -8.59 -6.52 -6.54
C TYR A 194 -8.88 -5.13 -7.11
N PHE A 195 -7.88 -4.26 -7.08
CA PHE A 195 -7.94 -2.97 -7.77
C PHE A 195 -7.87 -3.16 -9.29
N THR A 196 -8.71 -2.44 -10.02
CA THR A 196 -8.73 -2.44 -11.49
C THR A 196 -9.36 -1.14 -12.00
N GLN A 197 -9.43 -0.99 -13.32
CA GLN A 197 -10.08 0.14 -14.00
C GLN A 197 -10.76 -0.36 -15.28
N THR A 198 -11.65 0.43 -15.87
CA THR A 198 -12.25 0.01 -17.15
C THR A 198 -11.35 0.36 -18.34
N GLY A 199 -11.27 -0.52 -19.33
CA GLY A 199 -10.41 -0.31 -20.50
C GLY A 199 -8.91 -0.34 -20.19
N LYS A 200 -8.12 0.38 -21.00
CA LYS A 200 -6.64 0.48 -20.91
C LYS A 200 -6.22 1.71 -20.08
N ASP A 201 -4.98 2.18 -20.25
CA ASP A 201 -4.44 3.38 -19.59
C ASP A 201 -5.31 4.62 -19.81
N ARG A 202 -5.58 5.37 -18.73
CA ARG A 202 -6.42 6.56 -18.74
C ARG A 202 -5.68 7.73 -18.10
N MET A 203 -5.15 8.62 -18.92
CA MET A 203 -4.37 9.78 -18.47
C MET A 203 -5.21 10.93 -17.89
N GLY A 204 -6.54 10.89 -18.01
CA GLY A 204 -7.41 12.01 -17.56
C GLY A 204 -8.85 11.66 -17.18
N ARG A 205 -9.19 10.37 -17.06
CA ARG A 205 -10.51 9.90 -16.63
C ARG A 205 -10.35 8.73 -15.65
N PRO A 206 -9.85 8.98 -14.44
CA PRO A 206 -9.64 7.91 -13.48
C PRO A 206 -10.99 7.31 -13.08
N ASP A 207 -11.12 6.01 -13.25
CA ASP A 207 -12.30 5.26 -12.84
C ASP A 207 -11.92 3.97 -12.10
N GLN A 208 -10.75 3.98 -11.44
CA GLN A 208 -10.28 2.85 -10.66
C GLN A 208 -11.27 2.47 -9.56
N TYR A 209 -11.48 1.17 -9.38
CA TYR A 209 -12.41 0.58 -8.44
C TYR A 209 -11.87 -0.73 -7.89
N ILE A 210 -12.46 -1.21 -6.80
CA ILE A 210 -12.20 -2.55 -6.27
C ILE A 210 -13.22 -3.50 -6.89
N ALA A 211 -12.76 -4.43 -7.72
CA ALA A 211 -13.62 -5.43 -8.33
C ALA A 211 -13.75 -6.68 -7.45
N ASN A 212 -14.85 -7.41 -7.63
CA ASN A 212 -15.02 -8.77 -7.12
C ASN A 212 -14.90 -8.90 -5.58
N MET A 213 -15.38 -7.90 -4.82
CA MET A 213 -15.65 -8.10 -3.40
C MET A 213 -16.75 -9.15 -3.24
N ARG A 214 -16.49 -10.18 -2.43
CA ARG A 214 -17.42 -11.27 -2.10
C ARG A 214 -17.66 -11.31 -0.60
N ASP A 215 -18.50 -12.22 -0.13
CA ASP A 215 -18.76 -12.36 1.30
C ASP A 215 -17.44 -12.39 2.10
N GLY A 216 -17.33 -11.46 3.05
CA GLY A 216 -16.18 -11.23 3.91
C GLY A 216 -14.99 -10.47 3.31
N ALA A 217 -15.04 -10.07 2.05
CA ALA A 217 -14.04 -9.16 1.50
C ALA A 217 -14.12 -7.79 2.18
N SER A 218 -12.95 -7.22 2.51
CA SER A 218 -12.83 -5.95 3.22
C SER A 218 -11.84 -5.00 2.53
N ALA A 219 -12.19 -3.72 2.50
CA ALA A 219 -11.34 -2.62 2.07
C ALA A 219 -11.17 -1.63 3.23
N GLY A 220 -9.93 -1.38 3.63
CA GLY A 220 -9.58 -0.47 4.73
C GLY A 220 -9.03 0.85 4.23
N TYR A 221 -9.34 1.92 4.94
CA TYR A 221 -8.96 3.29 4.62
C TYR A 221 -8.49 3.98 5.90
N LYS A 222 -7.25 4.47 5.91
CA LYS A 222 -6.58 5.04 7.09
C LYS A 222 -5.92 6.36 6.72
N TYR A 223 -6.09 7.49 7.37
CA TYR A 223 -7.14 7.84 8.31
C TYR A 223 -7.91 9.05 7.77
N PHE A 224 -9.03 9.33 8.42
CA PHE A 224 -9.85 10.51 8.22
C PHE A 224 -9.91 11.31 9.52
N MET A 225 -9.80 12.63 9.44
CA MET A 225 -10.18 13.52 10.53
C MET A 225 -11.69 13.73 10.52
N ILE A 226 -12.39 13.00 11.39
CA ILE A 226 -13.83 13.14 11.62
C ILE A 226 -14.07 14.32 12.57
N ASP A 227 -15.02 15.17 12.24
CA ASP A 227 -15.54 16.20 13.15
C ASP A 227 -16.99 15.87 13.48
N ASP A 228 -17.91 16.11 12.54
CA ASP A 228 -19.29 15.62 12.60
C ASP A 228 -19.56 14.79 11.34
N ILE A 229 -20.15 13.61 11.53
CA ILE A 229 -20.60 12.72 10.47
C ILE A 229 -21.94 12.11 10.87
N GLU A 230 -22.89 12.10 9.96
CA GLU A 230 -24.24 11.60 10.19
C GLU A 230 -24.63 10.49 9.23
N GLU A 231 -24.00 10.46 8.04
CA GLU A 231 -24.35 9.53 6.98
C GLU A 231 -23.10 9.03 6.24
N VAL A 232 -23.17 7.77 5.82
CA VAL A 232 -22.21 7.16 4.92
C VAL A 232 -22.91 6.60 3.70
N GLY A 233 -22.34 6.86 2.52
CA GLY A 233 -22.77 6.33 1.24
C GLY A 233 -21.73 5.43 0.60
N VAL A 234 -22.15 4.42 -0.17
CA VAL A 234 -21.26 3.64 -1.05
C VAL A 234 -21.80 3.59 -2.47
N CYS A 235 -20.93 3.80 -3.45
CA CYS A 235 -21.21 3.67 -4.87
C CYS A 235 -20.72 2.32 -5.38
N VAL A 236 -21.66 1.42 -5.69
CA VAL A 236 -21.35 0.02 -5.99
C VAL A 236 -22.13 -0.50 -7.20
N LYS A 237 -21.56 -1.52 -7.85
CA LYS A 237 -22.26 -2.39 -8.81
C LYS A 237 -22.30 -3.80 -8.24
N ALA A 238 -23.47 -4.40 -8.07
CA ALA A 238 -23.61 -5.66 -7.35
C ALA A 238 -24.42 -6.69 -8.15
N SER A 239 -23.90 -7.92 -8.24
CA SER A 239 -24.61 -9.04 -8.87
C SER A 239 -25.52 -9.80 -7.90
N GLY A 240 -25.43 -9.49 -6.60
CA GLY A 240 -26.19 -10.14 -5.54
C GLY A 240 -26.67 -9.14 -4.50
N SER A 241 -27.27 -9.64 -3.43
CA SER A 241 -27.79 -8.82 -2.33
C SER A 241 -26.95 -9.05 -1.07
N GLY A 242 -26.85 -8.02 -0.23
CA GLY A 242 -26.06 -8.11 0.99
C GLY A 242 -26.09 -6.82 1.80
N ILE A 243 -25.09 -6.70 2.66
CA ILE A 243 -24.86 -5.56 3.53
C ILE A 243 -23.39 -5.16 3.41
N MET A 244 -23.12 -3.88 3.20
CA MET A 244 -21.80 -3.31 3.44
C MET A 244 -21.72 -2.88 4.91
N LEU A 245 -20.84 -3.52 5.66
CA LEU A 245 -20.54 -3.16 7.05
C LEU A 245 -19.46 -2.08 7.05
N VAL A 246 -19.64 -1.04 7.86
CA VAL A 246 -18.64 0.00 8.09
C VAL A 246 -18.19 -0.06 9.54
N ALA A 247 -16.89 -0.15 9.78
CA ALA A 247 -16.30 -0.25 11.12
C ALA A 247 -14.99 0.54 11.24
N GLU A 248 -14.64 0.99 12.45
CA GLU A 248 -13.36 1.69 12.71
C GLU A 248 -12.14 0.77 12.67
N LYS A 249 -12.35 -0.54 12.88
CA LYS A 249 -11.29 -1.57 12.85
C LYS A 249 -11.76 -2.80 12.09
N LEU A 250 -10.82 -3.47 11.43
CA LEU A 250 -11.10 -4.75 10.77
C LEU A 250 -11.68 -5.76 11.77
N ASN A 251 -12.74 -6.47 11.38
CA ASN A 251 -13.44 -7.48 12.19
C ASN A 251 -14.03 -6.99 13.53
N SER A 252 -14.12 -5.68 13.74
CA SER A 252 -14.79 -5.11 14.92
C SER A 252 -16.31 -4.98 14.71
N LYS A 253 -17.02 -4.59 15.78
CA LYS A 253 -18.46 -4.30 15.71
C LYS A 253 -18.71 -3.17 14.71
N PRO A 254 -19.63 -3.33 13.74
CA PRO A 254 -19.89 -2.29 12.75
C PRO A 254 -20.60 -1.09 13.37
N ASN A 255 -20.13 0.11 13.03
CA ASN A 255 -20.77 1.39 13.32
C ASN A 255 -21.97 1.64 12.39
N ALA A 256 -21.93 1.10 11.16
CA ALA A 256 -23.03 1.22 10.20
C ALA A 256 -23.22 -0.03 9.33
N LYS A 257 -24.44 -0.19 8.80
CA LYS A 257 -24.84 -1.28 7.91
C LYS A 257 -25.64 -0.72 6.73
N ILE A 258 -25.06 -0.77 5.54
CA ILE A 258 -25.70 -0.29 4.30
C ILE A 258 -26.29 -1.50 3.57
N LYS A 259 -27.61 -1.55 3.40
CA LYS A 259 -28.25 -2.62 2.61
C LYS A 259 -27.95 -2.41 1.12
N ILE A 260 -27.44 -3.45 0.47
CA ILE A 260 -27.11 -3.45 -0.95
C ILE A 260 -28.06 -4.38 -1.68
N SER A 261 -28.76 -3.84 -2.68
CA SER A 261 -29.54 -4.62 -3.63
C SER A 261 -28.80 -4.76 -4.97
N PRO A 262 -29.13 -5.79 -5.78
CA PRO A 262 -28.47 -6.01 -7.06
C PRO A 262 -28.67 -4.82 -7.99
N THR A 263 -27.64 -4.45 -8.73
CA THR A 263 -27.67 -3.35 -9.69
C THR A 263 -26.76 -3.63 -10.88
N LYS A 264 -27.23 -3.30 -12.09
CA LYS A 264 -26.45 -3.45 -13.33
C LYS A 264 -25.44 -2.31 -13.53
N GLU A 265 -25.74 -1.15 -12.98
CA GLU A 265 -24.90 0.05 -13.03
C GLU A 265 -24.43 0.46 -11.63
N TYR A 266 -23.44 1.34 -11.57
CA TYR A 266 -23.01 1.93 -10.30
C TYR A 266 -24.14 2.75 -9.68
N LYS A 267 -24.50 2.43 -8.44
CA LYS A 267 -25.58 3.09 -7.69
C LYS A 267 -25.11 3.39 -6.27
N TYR A 268 -25.57 4.53 -5.75
CA TYR A 268 -25.34 4.90 -4.36
C TYR A 268 -26.35 4.24 -3.42
N PHE A 269 -25.85 3.79 -2.27
CA PHE A 269 -26.64 3.30 -1.15
C PHE A 269 -26.14 3.99 0.13
N TYR A 270 -27.06 4.42 0.99
CA TYR A 270 -26.76 5.23 2.16
C TYR A 270 -27.30 4.60 3.44
N THR A 271 -26.69 4.97 4.57
CA THR A 271 -27.22 4.71 5.91
C THR A 271 -26.63 5.70 6.91
N LYS A 272 -27.25 5.81 8.08
CA LYS A 272 -26.71 6.64 9.16
C LYS A 272 -25.38 6.09 9.67
N LEU A 273 -24.43 6.97 9.92
CA LEU A 273 -23.15 6.66 10.55
C LEU A 273 -22.86 7.70 11.62
N GLN A 274 -22.47 7.24 12.80
CA GLN A 274 -21.92 8.09 13.84
C GLN A 274 -20.58 7.51 14.24
N LEU A 275 -19.59 8.39 14.39
CA LEU A 275 -18.24 8.09 14.81
C LEU A 275 -17.80 9.15 15.82
N ASP A 276 -16.88 8.77 16.69
CA ASP A 276 -16.26 9.73 17.61
C ASP A 276 -15.40 10.72 16.82
N LYS A 277 -15.38 11.98 17.30
CA LYS A 277 -14.53 13.04 16.74
C LYS A 277 -13.06 12.64 16.79
N GLY A 278 -12.32 12.96 15.74
CA GLY A 278 -10.88 12.78 15.67
C GLY A 278 -10.43 11.85 14.54
N LYS A 279 -9.23 11.31 14.69
CA LYS A 279 -8.58 10.48 13.68
C LYS A 279 -9.20 9.09 13.66
N GLN A 280 -9.89 8.73 12.57
CA GLN A 280 -10.57 7.46 12.43
C GLN A 280 -10.14 6.70 11.18
N ALA A 281 -10.07 5.38 11.29
CA ALA A 281 -9.98 4.48 10.14
C ALA A 281 -11.39 4.04 9.75
N LEU A 282 -11.56 3.60 8.51
CA LEU A 282 -12.82 3.04 8.02
C LEU A 282 -12.56 1.74 7.27
N TYR A 283 -13.24 0.68 7.67
CA TYR A 283 -13.21 -0.61 7.01
C TYR A 283 -14.60 -0.94 6.46
N PHE A 284 -14.65 -1.20 5.16
CA PHE A 284 -15.86 -1.57 4.43
C PHE A 284 -15.82 -3.06 4.12
N THR A 285 -16.66 -3.84 4.80
CA THR A 285 -16.71 -5.30 4.64
C THR A 285 -18.04 -5.73 4.03
N TYR A 286 -18.00 -6.40 2.89
CA TYR A 286 -19.21 -6.91 2.24
C TYR A 286 -19.65 -8.24 2.87
N ARG A 287 -20.93 -8.36 3.23
CA ARG A 287 -21.56 -9.61 3.67
C ARG A 287 -22.79 -9.89 2.81
N GLY A 288 -22.81 -11.00 2.07
CA GLY A 288 -23.92 -11.31 1.16
C GLY A 288 -23.58 -12.26 0.03
N THR A 289 -24.44 -12.29 -0.97
CA THR A 289 -24.30 -13.19 -2.12
C THR A 289 -23.69 -12.50 -3.33
N GLY A 290 -23.18 -13.28 -4.29
CA GLY A 290 -22.63 -12.76 -5.53
C GLY A 290 -21.33 -11.98 -5.34
N LYS A 291 -21.09 -11.02 -6.23
CA LYS A 291 -19.94 -10.12 -6.21
C LYS A 291 -20.36 -8.66 -6.27
N LEU A 292 -19.53 -7.81 -5.69
CA LEU A 292 -19.69 -6.38 -5.62
C LEU A 292 -18.42 -5.70 -6.16
N ASP A 293 -18.61 -4.76 -7.07
CA ASP A 293 -17.58 -3.82 -7.51
C ASP A 293 -17.81 -2.50 -6.76
N PHE A 294 -16.79 -2.02 -6.05
CA PHE A 294 -16.84 -0.86 -5.16
C PHE A 294 -16.05 0.30 -5.76
N LYS A 295 -16.74 1.38 -6.12
CA LYS A 295 -16.14 2.52 -6.85
C LYS A 295 -15.72 3.66 -5.94
N SER A 296 -16.57 4.06 -5.00
CA SER A 296 -16.34 5.18 -4.10
C SER A 296 -17.25 5.11 -2.89
N PHE A 297 -16.94 5.87 -1.85
CA PHE A 297 -17.81 6.10 -0.71
C PHE A 297 -17.89 7.60 -0.39
N ILE A 298 -18.96 7.98 0.31
CA ILE A 298 -19.26 9.36 0.70
C ILE A 298 -19.37 9.42 2.22
N LEU A 299 -18.74 10.44 2.81
CA LEU A 299 -18.87 10.81 4.21
C LEU A 299 -19.60 12.17 4.29
N ASN A 300 -20.76 12.21 4.96
CA ASN A 300 -21.65 13.38 5.05
C ASN A 300 -21.89 13.83 6.48
#